data_AF-A0A2W4RLK4-F1
#
_entry.id   AF-A0A2W4RLK4-F1
#
_cell.length_a   1.000
_cell.length_b   1.000
_cell.length_c   1.000
_cell.angle_alpha   90.00
_cell.angle_beta   90.00
_cell.angle_gamma   90.00
#
_symmetry.space_group_name_H-M   'P 1'
#
loop_
_entity.id
_entity.type
_entity.pdbx_description
1 polymer ?
#
loop_
_entity_poly.entity_id
_entity_poly.type
_entity_poly.pdbx_seq_one_letter_code
_entity_poly.pdbx_strand_id
1 'polypeptide(L)' 'MNTIDQLEAEILHLPPNDRERLALAAWESLMEDNDWCSSVAVDPDGLEIAHQRDSELESGRVKPLNRKEFNRLAGFRTQ' A
#
# COMPACT_ATOMS: atom_id res chain seq x y z
N MET A 1 2.13 27.80 7.73
CA MET A 1 3.10 26.79 8.20
C MET A 1 2.28 25.53 8.42
N ASN A 2 2.45 24.51 7.57
CA ASN A 2 1.61 23.33 7.66
C ASN A 2 2.03 22.51 8.88
N THR A 3 1.05 22.08 9.67
CA THR A 3 1.23 21.27 10.87
C THR A 3 1.94 19.94 10.58
N ILE A 4 1.84 19.43 9.35
CA ILE A 4 2.51 18.21 8.90
C ILE A 4 4.03 18.39 8.82
N ASP A 5 4.51 19.51 8.27
CA ASP A 5 5.95 19.77 8.14
C ASP A 5 6.64 19.89 9.51
N GLN A 6 5.91 20.42 10.50
CA GLN A 6 6.37 20.50 11.90
C GLN A 6 6.42 19.11 12.54
N LEU A 7 5.39 18.29 12.32
CA LEU A 7 5.34 16.92 12.81
C LEU A 7 6.47 16.06 12.23
N GLU A 8 6.74 16.19 10.93
CA GLU A 8 7.85 15.49 10.26
C GLU A 8 9.19 15.87 10.89
N ALA A 9 9.43 17.17 11.10
CA ALA A 9 10.64 17.63 11.76
C ALA A 9 10.77 17.05 13.17
N GLU A 10 9.71 17.06 13.98
CA GLU A 10 9.73 16.51 15.34
C GLU A 10 9.99 15.00 15.35
N ILE A 11 9.37 14.24 14.43
CA ILE A 11 9.61 12.80 14.29
C ILE A 11 11.07 12.52 13.95
N LEU A 12 11.68 13.30 13.06
CA LEU A 12 13.08 13.13 12.67
C LEU A 12 14.08 13.44 13.80
N HIS A 13 13.69 14.23 14.81
CA HIS A 13 14.50 14.49 16.00
C HIS A 13 14.47 13.33 17.02
N LEU A 14 13.56 12.37 16.88
CA LEU A 14 13.48 11.22 17.78
C LEU A 14 14.66 10.24 17.55
N PRO A 15 15.14 9.57 18.62
CA PRO A 15 16.09 8.46 18.49
C PRO A 15 15.58 7.37 17.53
N PRO A 16 16.47 6.65 16.82
CA PRO A 16 16.06 5.61 15.86
C PRO A 16 15.07 4.58 16.42
N ASN A 17 15.30 4.09 17.64
CA ASN A 17 14.42 3.11 18.29
C ASN A 17 13.02 3.66 18.59
N ASP A 18 12.92 4.94 18.94
CA ASP A 18 11.64 5.57 19.26
C ASP A 18 10.86 5.87 17.98
N ARG A 19 11.55 6.19 16.88
CA ARG A 19 10.93 6.29 15.55
C ARG A 19 10.36 4.97 15.07
N GLU A 20 11.11 3.87 15.26
CA GLU A 20 10.65 2.53 14.90
C GLU A 20 9.38 2.15 15.69
N ARG A 21 9.39 2.38 17.01
CA ARG A 21 8.22 2.14 17.86
C ARG A 21 7.02 3.00 17.48
N LEU A 22 7.25 4.29 17.18
CA LEU A 22 6.20 5.20 16.75
C LEU A 22 5.59 4.77 15.41
N ALA A 23 6.43 4.36 14.45
CA ALA A 23 5.98 3.88 13.15
C ALA A 23 5.13 2.61 13.28
N LEU A 24 5.55 1.67 14.14
CA LEU A 24 4.79 0.45 14.41
C LEU A 24 3.44 0.75 15.07
N ALA A 25 3.42 1.57 16.12
CA ALA A 25 2.19 1.95 16.81
C ALA A 25 1.22 2.72 15.89
N ALA A 26 1.74 3.60 15.03
CA ALA A 26 0.92 4.31 14.04
C ALA A 26 0.31 3.33 13.01
N TRP A 27 1.08 2.34 12.57
CA TRP A 27 0.59 1.31 11.67
C TRP A 27 -0.49 0.43 12.31
N GLU A 28 -0.30 0.02 13.56
CA GLU A 28 -1.29 -0.75 14.33
C GLU A 28 -2.59 0.04 14.55
N SER A 29 -2.49 1.34 14.86
CA SER A 29 -3.66 2.21 15.03
C SER A 29 -4.51 2.32 13.77
N LEU A 30 -3.90 2.28 12.58
CA LEU A 30 -4.64 2.27 11.31
C LEU A 30 -5.38 0.95 11.06
N MET A 31 -4.92 -0.15 11.68
CA MET A 31 -5.56 -1.45 11.59
C MET A 31 -6.68 -1.63 12.62
N GLU A 32 -6.59 -0.98 13.78
CA GLU A 32 -7.61 -1.03 14.83
C GLU A 32 -8.89 -0.27 14.47
N ASP A 33 -8.79 0.82 13.72
CA ASP A 33 -9.94 1.50 13.08
C ASP A 33 -10.39 0.69 11.86
N ASN A 34 -10.96 -0.50 12.09
CA ASN A 34 -11.42 -1.47 11.09
C ASN A 34 -12.64 -0.98 10.26
N ASP A 35 -12.90 0.33 10.25
CA ASP A 35 -14.01 0.96 9.56
C ASP A 35 -13.71 1.15 8.06
N TRP A 36 -12.44 1.12 7.64
CA TRP A 36 -12.09 1.13 6.20
C TRP A 36 -12.49 -0.18 5.50
N CYS A 37 -12.38 -1.32 6.19
CA CYS A 37 -12.88 -2.63 5.73
C CYS A 37 -14.41 -2.76 5.83
N SER A 38 -15.04 -2.01 6.75
CA SER A 38 -16.49 -2.05 6.99
C SER A 38 -17.26 -1.01 6.17
N SER A 39 -16.55 -0.06 5.56
CA SER A 39 -17.15 0.94 4.69
C SER A 39 -17.61 0.32 3.37
N VAL A 40 -18.74 0.81 2.88
CA VAL A 40 -19.42 0.54 1.60
C VAL A 40 -18.52 0.65 0.34
N ALA A 41 -17.20 0.84 0.49
CA ALA A 41 -16.21 1.03 -0.56
C ALA A 41 -15.41 -0.24 -0.94
N VAL A 42 -15.62 -1.37 -0.27
CA VAL A 42 -14.95 -2.62 -0.63
C VAL A 42 -15.68 -3.26 -1.82
N ASP A 43 -15.04 -3.23 -2.98
CA ASP A 43 -15.50 -3.91 -4.20
C ASP A 43 -15.28 -5.43 -4.05
N PRO A 44 -16.35 -6.23 -3.84
CA PRO A 44 -16.21 -7.66 -3.62
C PRO A 44 -15.67 -8.39 -4.86
N ASP A 45 -16.03 -7.91 -6.05
CA ASP A 45 -15.54 -8.48 -7.31
C ASP A 45 -14.04 -8.18 -7.47
N GLY A 46 -13.62 -6.96 -7.10
CA GLY A 46 -12.22 -6.56 -7.06
C GLY A 46 -11.37 -7.42 -6.11
N LEU A 47 -11.93 -7.78 -4.94
CA LEU A 47 -11.29 -8.68 -3.98
C LEU A 47 -11.14 -10.10 -4.54
N GLU A 48 -12.19 -10.65 -5.15
CA GLU A 48 -12.14 -11.98 -5.75
C GLU A 48 -11.09 -12.04 -6.88
N ILE A 49 -11.05 -11.02 -7.74
CA ILE A 49 -10.04 -10.89 -8.79
C ILE A 49 -8.64 -10.83 -8.18
N ALA A 50 -8.44 -10.04 -7.12
CA ALA A 50 -7.14 -9.93 -6.45
C ALA A 50 -6.67 -11.27 -5.90
N HIS A 51 -7.53 -12.01 -5.19
CA HIS A 51 -7.22 -13.34 -4.66
C HIS A 51 -6.90 -14.35 -5.76
N GLN A 52 -7.71 -14.38 -6.82
CA GLN A 52 -7.48 -15.28 -7.95
C GLN A 52 -6.13 -14.99 -8.63
N ARG A 53 -5.82 -13.70 -8.83
CA ARG A 53 -4.55 -13.25 -9.41
C ARG A 53 -3.33 -13.63 -8.58
N ASP A 54 -3.47 -13.58 -7.26
CA ASP A 54 -2.40 -13.95 -6.33
C ASP A 54 -2.09 -15.46 -6.45
N SER A 55 -3.12 -16.30 -6.41
CA SER A 55 -2.97 -17.76 -6.60
C SER A 55 -2.34 -18.13 -7.95
N GLU A 56 -2.67 -17.40 -9.02
CA GLU A 56 -2.07 -17.61 -10.34
C GLU A 56 -0.58 -17.22 -10.39
N LEU A 57 -0.18 -16.19 -9.64
CA LEU A 57 1.22 -15.78 -9.52
C LEU A 57 2.01 -16.79 -8.68
N GLU A 58 1.49 -17.20 -7.53
CA GLU A 58 2.13 -18.18 -6.64
C GLU A 58 2.30 -19.55 -7.30
N SER A 59 1.31 -19.98 -8.08
CA SER A 59 1.39 -21.23 -8.85
C SER A 59 2.33 -21.15 -10.06
N GLY A 60 2.83 -19.96 -10.40
CA GLY A 60 3.66 -19.73 -11.59
C GLY A 60 2.93 -19.88 -12.92
N ARG A 61 1.59 -19.99 -12.89
CA ARG A 61 0.75 -20.09 -14.10
C ARG A 61 0.83 -18.82 -14.94
N VAL A 62 1.08 -17.69 -14.30
CA VAL A 62 1.23 -16.38 -14.93
C VAL A 62 2.55 -15.75 -14.51
N LYS A 63 3.12 -14.88 -15.36
CA LYS A 63 4.33 -14.13 -15.03
C LYS A 63 3.98 -12.69 -14.65
N PRO A 64 4.57 -12.15 -13.56
CA PRO A 64 4.43 -10.74 -13.26
C PRO A 64 5.04 -9.90 -14.39
N LEU A 65 4.37 -8.79 -14.71
CA LEU A 65 4.84 -7.85 -15.71
C LEU A 65 5.80 -6.85 -15.08
N ASN A 66 6.90 -6.56 -15.76
CA ASN A 66 7.71 -5.40 -15.37
C ASN A 66 7.08 -4.09 -15.89
N ARG A 67 7.56 -2.95 -15.36
CA ARG A 67 7.05 -1.62 -15.72
C ARG A 67 7.02 -1.34 -17.23
N LYS A 68 8.05 -1.78 -17.98
CA LYS A 68 8.11 -1.57 -19.44
C LYS A 68 7.05 -2.38 -20.17
N GLU A 69 6.85 -3.62 -19.76
CA GLU A 69 5.84 -4.51 -20.33
C GLU A 69 4.43 -4.02 -20.03
N PHE A 70 4.17 -3.60 -18.79
CA PHE A 70 2.91 -3.00 -18.39
C PHE A 70 2.58 -1.77 -19.24
N ASN A 71 3.53 -0.83 -19.36
CA ASN A 71 3.33 0.38 -20.16
C ASN A 71 3.02 0.08 -21.63
N ARG A 72 3.73 -0.89 -22.22
CA ARG A 72 3.50 -1.32 -23.61
C ARG A 72 2.09 -1.90 -23.79
N LEU A 73 1.63 -2.75 -22.87
CA LEU A 73 0.33 -3.42 -22.96
C LEU A 73 -0.84 -2.47 -22.64
N ALA A 74 -0.66 -1.57 -21.69
CA ALA A 74 -1.67 -0.58 -21.28
C ALA A 74 -1.74 0.64 -22.23
N GLY A 75 -0.93 0.67 -23.29
CA GLY A 75 -0.95 1.77 -24.27
C GLY A 75 -0.27 3.06 -23.78
N PHE A 76 0.45 3.02 -22.65
CA PHE A 76 1.27 4.14 -22.20
C PHE A 76 2.51 4.24 -23.09
N ARG A 77 2.49 5.17 -24.05
CA ARG A 77 3.67 5.51 -24.86
C ARG A 77 4.70 6.15 -23.94
N THR A 78 5.84 5.49 -23.79
CA THR A 78 7.04 6.11 -23.21
C THR A 78 7.55 7.13 -24.23
N GLN A 79 7.52 8.41 -23.87
CA GLN A 79 8.31 9.44 -24.56
C GLN A 79 9.78 9.25 -24.24
#